data_AF-A0A3A6NAX2-F1
#
_entry.id   AF-A0A3A6NAX2-F1
#
_cell.length_a   1.000
_cell.length_b   1.000
_cell.length_c   1.000
_cell.angle_alpha   90.00
_cell.angle_beta   90.00
_cell.angle_gamma   90.00
#
_symmetry.space_group_name_H-M   'P 1'
#
loop_
_entity.id
_entity.type
_entity.pdbx_description
1 polymer ?
#
loop_
_entity_poly.entity_id
_entity_poly.type
_entity_poly.pdbx_seq_one_letter_code
_entity_poly.pdbx_strand_id
1 'polypeptide(L)'
;MARVQQVNQANKKKQPSAQKNVSDKQNKELAKTNPKREPSKNEILFFRIGMSVIALTLITVAIIFTIEYFMNDEEVPGVYDDYISITASDLKYLTYDDGSGVYGDFSYFQGKTDYEELLQLINDNNEIYVYFYRGSDIDEEIKELILSKDLTDKAFFLIDLDEAEEGLAGTEFAHLDLDLTRDNLFLTFDVEAQTFSLEVRVVDIVREIGKL
;
A
#
# COMPACT_ATOMS: atom_id res chain seq x y z
N MET A 1 37.93 -31.87 -88.96
CA MET A 1 36.97 -31.55 -87.87
C MET A 1 35.84 -30.74 -88.50
N ALA A 2 34.56 -30.82 -88.11
CA ALA A 2 33.92 -31.62 -87.05
C ALA A 2 32.93 -32.67 -87.65
N ARG A 3 31.93 -33.13 -86.88
CA ARG A 3 31.24 -34.43 -87.06
C ARG A 3 29.71 -34.30 -87.26
N VAL A 4 29.11 -35.31 -87.89
CA VAL A 4 27.65 -35.46 -88.13
C VAL A 4 27.00 -36.36 -87.07
N GLN A 5 25.72 -36.09 -86.71
CA GLN A 5 24.68 -36.92 -86.03
C GLN A 5 23.92 -36.11 -84.94
N GLN A 6 22.66 -36.38 -84.50
CA GLN A 6 21.43 -36.95 -85.11
C GLN A 6 20.26 -36.80 -84.08
N VAL A 7 19.01 -36.59 -84.55
CA VAL A 7 17.75 -37.22 -84.03
C VAL A 7 17.09 -36.80 -82.68
N ASN A 8 15.95 -36.09 -82.80
CA ASN A 8 14.61 -36.27 -82.14
C ASN A 8 14.18 -35.76 -80.72
N GLN A 9 12.84 -35.60 -80.64
CA GLN A 9 11.91 -35.47 -79.49
C GLN A 9 11.76 -34.08 -78.80
N ALA A 10 10.55 -33.61 -78.42
CA ALA A 10 9.17 -34.06 -78.73
C ALA A 10 8.08 -33.00 -78.37
N ASN A 11 6.89 -33.10 -79.02
CA ASN A 11 5.54 -32.66 -78.55
C ASN A 11 5.28 -31.15 -78.22
N LYS A 12 4.07 -30.56 -78.34
CA LYS A 12 2.80 -30.94 -79.02
C LYS A 12 1.97 -29.67 -79.33
N LYS A 13 1.01 -29.78 -80.28
CA LYS A 13 0.10 -28.70 -80.74
C LYS A 13 -0.97 -28.32 -79.69
N LYS A 14 -1.49 -27.07 -79.73
CA LYS A 14 -2.92 -26.78 -80.05
C LYS A 14 -3.31 -25.27 -80.11
N GLN A 15 -4.10 -24.95 -81.12
CA GLN A 15 -4.97 -23.77 -81.38
C GLN A 15 -5.94 -24.21 -82.51
N PRO A 16 -7.02 -23.48 -82.84
CA PRO A 16 -7.70 -22.37 -82.14
C PRO A 16 -9.03 -22.94 -81.52
N SER A 17 -10.27 -22.43 -81.61
CA SER A 17 -10.92 -21.27 -82.26
C SER A 17 -12.35 -21.02 -81.71
N ALA A 18 -12.74 -19.74 -81.67
CA ALA A 18 -14.08 -19.13 -81.81
C ALA A 18 -15.38 -19.89 -81.42
N GLN A 19 -16.20 -19.23 -80.59
CA GLN A 19 -17.67 -19.38 -80.62
C GLN A 19 -18.33 -18.01 -80.34
N LYS A 20 -19.27 -17.60 -81.19
CA LYS A 20 -20.15 -16.45 -80.95
C LYS A 20 -21.38 -16.94 -80.18
N ASN A 21 -21.85 -16.15 -79.22
CA ASN A 21 -23.25 -16.15 -78.81
C ASN A 21 -23.69 -14.70 -78.63
N VAL A 22 -24.85 -14.36 -79.18
CA VAL A 22 -25.55 -13.09 -78.94
C VAL A 22 -26.91 -13.45 -78.36
N SER A 23 -27.27 -12.85 -77.24
CA SER A 23 -28.56 -13.02 -76.59
C SER A 23 -29.09 -11.64 -76.20
N ASP A 24 -30.32 -11.34 -76.61
CA ASP A 24 -30.93 -10.03 -76.39
C ASP A 24 -31.36 -9.78 -74.94
N LYS A 25 -31.69 -8.52 -74.64
CA LYS A 25 -32.09 -8.06 -73.31
C LYS A 25 -33.50 -8.50 -72.94
N GLN A 26 -33.68 -9.16 -71.80
CA GLN A 26 -34.83 -9.12 -70.86
C GLN A 26 -34.42 -9.97 -69.63
N ASN A 27 -34.80 -9.71 -68.37
CA ASN A 27 -35.61 -8.65 -67.76
C ASN A 27 -34.89 -8.06 -66.52
N LYS A 28 -35.30 -6.86 -66.08
CA LYS A 28 -35.15 -6.48 -64.66
C LYS A 28 -36.29 -7.12 -63.88
N GLU A 29 -36.00 -8.08 -63.01
CA GLU A 29 -36.44 -8.04 -61.61
C GLU A 29 -35.87 -9.21 -60.80
N LEU A 30 -35.47 -8.88 -59.56
CA LEU A 30 -35.55 -9.65 -58.32
C LEU A 30 -34.59 -8.98 -57.33
N ALA A 31 -35.13 -8.52 -56.20
CA ALA A 31 -34.31 -7.90 -55.17
C ALA A 31 -33.30 -8.93 -54.63
N LYS A 32 -32.00 -8.61 -54.68
CA LYS A 32 -30.97 -9.38 -53.99
C LYS A 32 -31.07 -9.10 -52.49
N THR A 33 -32.06 -9.69 -51.84
CA THR A 33 -31.95 -9.99 -50.42
C THR A 33 -30.72 -10.87 -50.25
N ASN A 34 -29.67 -10.35 -49.61
CA ASN A 34 -28.51 -11.18 -49.27
C ASN A 34 -29.04 -12.35 -48.41
N PRO A 35 -28.82 -13.62 -48.83
CA PRO A 35 -29.16 -14.73 -47.95
C PRO A 35 -28.36 -14.55 -46.66
N LYS A 36 -29.01 -14.77 -45.51
CA LYS A 36 -28.41 -14.60 -44.18
C LYS A 36 -27.29 -15.65 -44.02
N ARG A 37 -26.08 -15.28 -44.46
CA ARG A 37 -24.94 -16.19 -44.58
C ARG A 37 -24.58 -16.73 -43.20
N GLU A 38 -24.79 -18.03 -43.01
CA GLU A 38 -24.34 -18.72 -41.82
C GLU A 38 -22.80 -18.66 -41.73
N PRO A 39 -22.22 -18.37 -40.56
CA PRO A 39 -20.77 -18.37 -40.38
C PRO A 39 -20.16 -19.73 -40.73
N SER A 40 -19.10 -19.75 -41.53
CA SER A 40 -18.38 -21.00 -41.81
C SER A 40 -17.70 -21.54 -40.53
N LYS A 41 -17.42 -22.84 -40.51
CA LYS A 41 -16.72 -23.48 -39.38
C LYS A 41 -15.40 -22.79 -39.02
N ASN A 42 -14.71 -22.21 -40.02
CA ASN A 42 -13.47 -21.47 -39.82
C ASN A 42 -13.73 -20.09 -39.22
N GLU A 43 -14.75 -19.35 -39.69
CA GLU A 43 -15.14 -18.05 -39.10
C GLU A 43 -15.60 -18.21 -37.65
N ILE A 44 -16.32 -19.30 -37.31
CA ILE A 44 -16.69 -19.65 -35.93
C ILE A 44 -15.43 -19.95 -35.09
N LEU A 45 -14.46 -20.69 -35.64
CA LEU A 45 -13.21 -21.01 -34.95
C LEU A 45 -12.39 -19.74 -34.66
N PHE A 46 -12.24 -18.86 -35.65
CA PHE A 46 -11.56 -17.57 -35.47
C PHE A 46 -12.28 -16.67 -34.47
N PHE A 47 -13.62 -16.62 -34.48
CA PHE A 47 -14.38 -15.87 -33.47
C PHE A 47 -14.16 -16.43 -32.06
N ARG A 48 -14.18 -17.76 -31.87
CA ARG A 48 -13.88 -18.40 -30.58
C ARG A 48 -12.44 -18.09 -30.12
N ILE A 49 -11.45 -18.18 -31.00
CA ILE A 49 -10.05 -17.85 -30.67
C ILE A 49 -9.92 -16.36 -30.29
N GLY A 50 -10.52 -15.45 -31.06
CA GLY A 50 -10.52 -14.01 -30.75
C GLY A 50 -11.14 -13.70 -29.38
N MET A 51 -12.29 -14.30 -29.07
CA MET A 51 -12.92 -14.17 -27.75
C MET A 51 -12.05 -14.75 -26.61
N SER A 52 -11.33 -15.86 -26.84
CA SER A 52 -10.38 -16.41 -25.86
C SER A 52 -9.17 -15.49 -25.64
N VAL A 53 -8.65 -14.84 -26.68
CA VAL A 53 -7.56 -13.85 -26.54
C VAL A 53 -8.03 -12.63 -25.78
N ILE A 54 -9.22 -12.10 -26.09
CA ILE A 54 -9.82 -10.97 -25.35
C ILE A 54 -10.00 -11.32 -23.87
N ALA A 55 -10.58 -12.49 -23.58
CA ALA A 55 -10.75 -12.97 -22.20
C ALA A 55 -9.42 -13.10 -21.45
N LEU A 56 -8.38 -13.65 -22.09
CA LEU A 56 -7.04 -13.72 -21.52
C LEU A 56 -6.48 -12.32 -21.22
N THR A 57 -6.57 -11.37 -22.16
CA THR A 57 -6.07 -10.01 -21.91
C THR A 57 -6.80 -9.30 -20.77
N LEU A 58 -8.12 -9.52 -20.61
CA LEU A 58 -8.87 -8.97 -19.47
C LEU A 58 -8.43 -9.60 -18.13
N ILE A 59 -8.15 -10.91 -18.11
CA ILE A 59 -7.60 -11.59 -16.93
C ILE A 59 -6.20 -11.05 -16.60
N THR A 60 -5.32 -10.87 -17.59
CA THR A 60 -3.97 -10.32 -17.36
C THR A 60 -4.02 -8.89 -16.83
N VAL A 61 -4.88 -8.03 -17.39
CA VAL A 61 -5.07 -6.64 -16.92
C VAL A 61 -5.67 -6.61 -15.51
N ALA A 62 -6.63 -7.49 -15.19
CA ALA A 62 -7.18 -7.58 -13.84
C ALA A 62 -6.11 -8.03 -12.82
N ILE A 63 -5.27 -9.01 -13.16
CA ILE A 63 -4.15 -9.44 -12.31
C ILE A 63 -3.14 -8.31 -12.11
N ILE A 64 -2.80 -7.55 -13.16
CA ILE A 64 -1.91 -6.38 -13.05
C ILE A 64 -2.51 -5.35 -12.10
N PHE A 65 -3.78 -4.96 -12.26
CA PHE A 65 -4.43 -4.01 -11.35
C PHE A 65 -4.55 -4.55 -9.91
N THR A 66 -4.73 -5.87 -9.70
CA THR A 66 -4.70 -6.44 -8.34
C THR A 66 -3.30 -6.40 -7.73
N ILE A 67 -2.25 -6.60 -8.52
CA ILE A 67 -0.86 -6.47 -8.06
C ILE A 67 -0.54 -5.01 -7.77
N GLU A 68 -0.86 -4.08 -8.68
CA GLU A 68 -0.69 -2.63 -8.46
C GLU A 68 -1.50 -2.15 -7.25
N TYR A 69 -2.69 -2.69 -7.00
CA TYR A 69 -3.47 -2.36 -5.79
C TYR A 69 -2.74 -2.77 -4.50
N PHE A 70 -2.20 -4.00 -4.43
CA PHE A 70 -1.50 -4.52 -3.24
C PHE A 70 0.03 -4.25 -3.22
N MET A 71 0.57 -3.50 -4.19
CA MET A 71 1.99 -3.10 -4.23
C MET A 71 2.19 -1.60 -4.42
N ASN A 72 1.13 -0.81 -4.60
CA ASN A 72 1.15 0.63 -4.34
C ASN A 72 0.87 0.94 -2.85
N ASP A 73 0.44 -0.06 -2.07
CA ASP A 73 0.66 -0.10 -0.61
C ASP A 73 2.16 -0.38 -0.31
N GLU A 74 3.06 0.38 -0.95
CA GLU A 74 4.37 0.65 -0.35
C GLU A 74 4.07 1.57 0.83
N GLU A 75 4.02 1.00 2.04
CA GLU A 75 3.97 1.77 3.28
C GLU A 75 5.08 2.82 3.22
N VAL A 76 4.69 4.10 3.10
CA VAL A 76 5.62 5.21 3.18
C VAL A 76 6.19 5.15 4.59
N PRO A 77 7.49 4.87 4.77
CA PRO A 77 8.03 4.60 6.09
C PRO A 77 7.72 5.78 7.00
N GLY A 78 7.03 5.49 8.10
CA GLY A 78 6.65 6.47 9.09
C GLY A 78 7.89 7.12 9.69
N VAL A 79 7.71 8.34 10.18
CA VAL A 79 8.81 9.22 10.60
C VAL A 79 9.67 8.59 11.71
N TYR A 80 9.11 7.62 12.44
CA TYR A 80 9.72 6.95 13.56
C TYR A 80 9.45 5.43 13.58
N ASP A 81 9.37 4.75 12.44
CA ASP A 81 9.07 3.30 12.36
C ASP A 81 10.00 2.40 13.20
N ASP A 82 11.25 2.83 13.42
CA ASP A 82 12.23 2.14 14.26
C ASP A 82 11.98 2.29 15.78
N TYR A 83 10.88 2.94 16.21
CA TYR A 83 10.56 3.26 17.61
C TYR A 83 9.18 2.76 18.04
N ILE A 84 9.04 2.44 19.33
CA ILE A 84 7.80 1.91 19.89
C ILE A 84 6.73 3.01 19.99
N SER A 85 5.80 3.00 19.04
CA SER A 85 4.56 3.78 19.09
C SER A 85 3.51 3.08 19.96
N ILE A 86 2.76 3.85 20.74
CA ILE A 86 1.76 3.36 21.69
C ILE A 86 0.40 4.04 21.44
N THR A 87 -0.70 3.38 21.77
CA THR A 87 -2.02 3.99 21.61
C THR A 87 -2.41 4.84 22.82
N ALA A 88 -3.44 5.68 22.67
CA ALA A 88 -4.09 6.33 23.82
C ALA A 88 -4.58 5.30 24.87
N SER A 89 -4.99 4.09 24.45
CA SER A 89 -5.36 3.04 25.41
C SER A 89 -4.18 2.56 26.23
N ASP A 90 -2.98 2.48 25.64
CA ASP A 90 -1.77 2.05 26.34
C ASP A 90 -1.29 3.14 27.31
N LEU A 91 -1.28 4.40 26.88
CA LEU A 91 -1.01 5.55 27.76
C LEU A 91 -1.94 5.54 28.98
N LYS A 92 -3.23 5.25 28.79
CA LYS A 92 -4.21 5.14 29.88
C LYS A 92 -3.83 4.09 30.93
N TYR A 93 -3.20 2.99 30.53
CA TYR A 93 -2.70 1.98 31.48
C TYR A 93 -1.32 2.34 32.05
N LEU A 94 -0.46 3.04 31.30
CA LEU A 94 0.79 3.61 31.82
C LEU A 94 0.55 4.65 32.92
N THR A 95 -0.50 5.46 32.80
CA THR A 95 -0.83 6.55 33.74
C THR A 95 -2.13 6.30 34.53
N TYR A 96 -2.53 5.03 34.70
CA TYR A 96 -3.77 4.68 35.38
C TYR A 96 -3.73 4.99 36.89
N ASP A 97 -4.56 5.92 37.39
CA ASP A 97 -4.82 6.10 38.83
C ASP A 97 -5.94 5.16 39.30
N ASP A 98 -5.64 4.30 40.28
CA ASP A 98 -6.64 3.45 40.95
C ASP A 98 -7.39 4.19 42.09
N GLY A 99 -7.01 5.43 42.37
CA GLY A 99 -7.51 6.26 43.46
C GLY A 99 -6.71 6.13 44.77
N SER A 100 -5.62 5.35 44.78
CA SER A 100 -4.69 5.27 45.92
C SER A 100 -3.58 6.32 45.86
N GLY A 101 -3.40 7.01 44.72
CA GLY A 101 -2.26 7.89 44.47
C GLY A 101 -1.02 7.15 43.95
N VAL A 102 -1.21 5.96 43.37
CA VAL A 102 -0.22 5.23 42.58
C VAL A 102 -0.73 5.14 41.16
N TYR A 103 0.07 5.61 40.22
CA TYR A 103 -0.18 5.57 38.79
C TYR A 103 0.50 4.36 38.14
N GLY A 104 -0.18 3.75 37.18
CA GLY A 104 0.34 2.70 36.31
C GLY A 104 -0.18 1.29 36.64
N ASP A 105 -0.99 0.75 35.74
CA ASP A 105 -1.38 -0.66 35.73
C ASP A 105 -0.58 -1.40 34.64
N PHE A 106 0.72 -1.60 34.91
CA PHE A 106 1.60 -2.35 34.01
C PHE A 106 1.21 -3.84 33.90
N SER A 107 0.26 -4.33 34.70
CA SER A 107 -0.27 -5.69 34.55
C SER A 107 -1.07 -5.86 33.23
N TYR A 108 -1.60 -4.76 32.68
CA TYR A 108 -2.30 -4.74 31.39
C TYR A 108 -1.45 -5.28 30.23
N PHE A 109 -0.12 -5.11 30.26
CA PHE A 109 0.77 -5.55 29.18
C PHE A 109 1.23 -7.02 29.33
N GLN A 110 1.03 -7.63 30.50
CA GLN A 110 1.59 -8.96 30.81
C GLN A 110 0.94 -10.07 29.97
N GLY A 111 1.79 -10.86 29.30
CA GLY A 111 1.35 -12.01 28.50
C GLY A 111 0.76 -11.67 27.13
N LYS A 112 0.90 -10.43 26.66
CA LYS A 112 0.64 -10.04 25.27
C LYS A 112 1.97 -9.98 24.50
N THR A 113 2.11 -10.78 23.46
CA THR A 113 3.37 -10.82 22.69
C THR A 113 3.73 -9.50 22.02
N ASP A 114 2.73 -8.77 21.55
CA ASP A 114 2.90 -7.47 20.88
C ASP A 114 3.41 -6.35 21.82
N TYR A 115 3.52 -6.63 23.13
CA TYR A 115 3.99 -5.68 24.16
C TYR A 115 5.15 -6.23 25.00
N GLU A 116 5.79 -7.35 24.60
CA GLU A 116 6.89 -7.96 25.37
C GLU A 116 8.09 -7.00 25.55
N GLU A 117 8.44 -6.24 24.50
CA GLU A 117 9.54 -5.26 24.51
C GLU A 117 9.18 -3.99 25.32
N LEU A 118 8.01 -3.41 25.07
CA LEU A 118 7.47 -2.28 25.83
C LEU A 118 7.42 -2.59 27.34
N LEU A 119 6.94 -3.80 27.69
CA LEU A 119 6.89 -4.24 29.08
C LEU A 119 8.29 -4.42 29.67
N GLN A 120 9.28 -4.89 28.91
CA GLN A 120 10.65 -4.94 29.41
C GLN A 120 11.16 -3.52 29.73
N LEU A 121 11.06 -2.58 28.78
CA LEU A 121 11.58 -1.21 28.95
C LEU A 121 10.96 -0.50 30.17
N ILE A 122 9.67 -0.70 30.42
CA ILE A 122 8.94 -0.18 31.60
C ILE A 122 9.46 -0.77 32.92
N ASN A 123 9.86 -2.04 32.96
CA ASN A 123 10.39 -2.66 34.17
C ASN A 123 11.88 -2.35 34.40
N ASP A 124 12.63 -2.05 33.33
CA ASP A 124 14.07 -1.75 33.38
C ASP A 124 14.37 -0.23 33.58
N ASN A 125 13.36 0.67 33.48
CA ASN A 125 13.51 2.13 33.63
C ASN A 125 12.60 2.72 34.73
N ASN A 126 13.15 3.65 35.54
CA ASN A 126 12.39 4.41 36.54
C ASN A 126 11.65 5.64 35.96
N GLU A 127 12.07 6.12 34.79
CA GLU A 127 11.49 7.26 34.08
C GLU A 127 10.91 6.77 32.76
N ILE A 128 9.63 7.06 32.51
CA ILE A 128 8.93 6.74 31.26
C ILE A 128 8.69 8.04 30.50
N TYR A 129 9.12 8.08 29.25
CA TYR A 129 9.02 9.24 28.37
C TYR A 129 8.01 8.97 27.26
N VAL A 130 7.09 9.90 27.03
CA VAL A 130 6.11 9.82 25.92
C VAL A 130 6.19 11.11 25.12
N TYR A 131 6.63 11.00 23.88
CA TYR A 131 6.65 12.11 22.94
C TYR A 131 5.44 12.04 22.01
N PHE A 132 4.63 13.10 22.04
CA PHE A 132 3.47 13.27 21.19
C PHE A 132 3.85 14.21 20.05
N TYR A 133 3.54 13.81 18.82
CA TYR A 133 3.82 14.57 17.60
C TYR A 133 2.59 14.57 16.68
N ARG A 134 2.55 15.39 15.63
CA ARG A 134 1.58 15.26 14.53
C ARG A 134 2.25 14.76 13.28
N GLY A 135 1.81 13.62 12.75
CA GLY A 135 2.31 13.06 11.49
C GLY A 135 2.20 14.03 10.31
N SER A 136 1.24 14.97 10.36
CA SER A 136 1.01 15.98 9.32
C SER A 136 1.82 17.28 9.45
N ASP A 137 2.39 17.61 10.62
CA ASP A 137 3.23 18.81 10.82
C ASP A 137 4.39 18.52 11.80
N ILE A 138 5.42 17.84 11.26
CA ILE A 138 6.56 17.32 12.02
C ILE A 138 7.58 18.42 12.33
N ASP A 139 7.94 18.55 13.62
CA ASP A 139 9.10 19.35 14.04
C ASP A 139 10.42 18.64 13.66
N GLU A 140 11.09 19.16 12.64
CA GLU A 140 12.36 18.62 12.14
C GLU A 140 13.52 18.75 13.15
N GLU A 141 13.51 19.70 14.10
CA GLU A 141 14.56 19.83 15.13
C GLU A 141 14.44 18.70 16.17
N ILE A 142 13.23 18.41 16.62
CA ILE A 142 12.98 17.29 17.54
C ILE A 142 13.21 15.94 16.83
N LYS A 143 12.77 15.80 15.57
CA LYS A 143 13.00 14.61 14.75
C LYS A 143 14.49 14.33 14.54
N GLU A 144 15.28 15.31 14.08
CA GLU A 144 16.74 15.14 13.92
C GLU A 144 17.40 14.75 15.25
N LEU A 145 16.94 15.32 16.37
CA LEU A 145 17.44 14.96 17.70
C LEU A 145 17.12 13.51 18.09
N ILE A 146 15.87 13.06 17.93
CA ILE A 146 15.44 11.68 18.26
C ILE A 146 16.22 10.68 17.39
N LEU A 147 16.24 10.88 16.07
CA LEU A 147 16.94 10.01 15.12
C LEU A 147 18.48 10.01 15.28
N SER A 148 19.04 11.00 15.99
CA SER A 148 20.47 11.05 16.33
C SER A 148 20.85 10.31 17.62
N LYS A 149 19.86 9.86 18.42
CA LYS A 149 20.06 9.29 19.75
C LYS A 149 19.81 7.79 19.78
N ASP A 150 20.67 7.11 20.53
CA ASP A 150 20.43 5.73 20.95
C ASP A 150 19.47 5.74 22.15
N LEU A 151 18.19 5.48 21.87
CA LEU A 151 17.12 5.38 22.87
C LEU A 151 16.71 3.93 23.14
N THR A 152 17.46 2.95 22.62
CA THR A 152 17.09 1.52 22.58
C THR A 152 16.81 0.93 23.97
N ASP A 153 17.61 1.30 24.98
CA ASP A 153 17.47 0.82 26.36
C ASP A 153 16.51 1.69 27.22
N LYS A 154 15.83 2.68 26.63
CA LYS A 154 14.96 3.64 27.34
C LYS A 154 13.49 3.29 27.20
N ALA A 155 12.70 3.54 28.23
CA ALA A 155 11.24 3.60 28.12
C ALA A 155 10.80 4.90 27.41
N PHE A 156 11.13 5.03 26.12
CA PHE A 156 10.78 6.16 25.27
C PHE A 156 9.75 5.72 24.23
N PHE A 157 8.56 6.30 24.32
CA PHE A 157 7.39 5.90 23.53
C PHE A 157 6.84 7.07 22.72
N LEU A 158 6.15 6.74 21.64
CA LEU A 158 5.63 7.70 20.67
C LEU A 158 4.10 7.65 20.53
N ILE A 159 3.48 8.80 20.30
CA ILE A 159 2.05 8.91 19.99
C ILE A 159 1.84 9.92 18.87
N ASP A 160 1.24 9.50 17.76
CA ASP A 160 0.75 10.43 16.74
C ASP A 160 -0.60 11.02 17.17
N LEU A 161 -0.64 12.33 17.39
CA LEU A 161 -1.83 13.09 17.76
C LEU A 161 -2.87 13.09 16.63
N ASP A 162 -2.47 12.97 15.36
CA ASP A 162 -3.41 12.96 14.24
C ASP A 162 -4.27 11.68 14.19
N GLU A 163 -3.81 10.60 14.85
CA GLU A 163 -4.61 9.39 15.10
C GLU A 163 -5.19 9.34 16.54
N ALA A 164 -4.44 9.83 17.54
CA ALA A 164 -4.77 9.60 18.95
C ALA A 164 -5.63 10.69 19.62
N GLU A 165 -5.80 11.89 19.03
CA GLU A 165 -6.46 13.04 19.66
C GLU A 165 -7.87 12.72 20.23
N GLU A 166 -8.73 12.02 19.48
CA GLU A 166 -10.06 11.63 19.97
C GLU A 166 -9.98 10.69 21.18
N GLY A 167 -8.99 9.80 21.21
CA GLY A 167 -8.73 8.91 22.34
C GLY A 167 -8.19 9.65 23.57
N LEU A 168 -7.29 10.62 23.37
CA LEU A 168 -6.63 11.40 24.42
C LEU A 168 -7.54 12.47 25.06
N ALA A 169 -8.63 12.86 24.40
CA ALA A 169 -9.63 13.80 24.95
C ALA A 169 -10.47 13.23 26.12
N GLY A 170 -10.20 11.99 26.55
CA GLY A 170 -10.88 11.32 27.66
C GLY A 170 -10.59 11.92 29.04
N THR A 171 -11.58 11.84 29.94
CA THR A 171 -11.46 12.32 31.33
C THR A 171 -10.39 11.61 32.15
N GLU A 172 -10.02 10.40 31.74
CA GLU A 172 -8.88 9.63 32.29
C GLU A 172 -7.56 10.39 32.21
N PHE A 173 -7.31 11.18 31.17
CA PHE A 173 -6.05 11.93 30.98
C PHE A 173 -6.05 13.31 31.65
N ALA A 174 -7.12 13.69 32.35
CA ALA A 174 -7.25 15.02 32.96
C ALA A 174 -6.21 15.31 34.07
N HIS A 175 -5.47 14.29 34.53
CA HIS A 175 -4.34 14.44 35.46
C HIS A 175 -3.01 14.80 34.77
N LEU A 176 -2.93 14.68 33.44
CA LEU A 176 -1.72 14.96 32.63
C LEU A 176 -1.69 16.38 32.03
N ASP A 177 -2.81 17.10 32.06
CA ASP A 177 -2.97 18.47 31.52
C ASP A 177 -2.55 18.60 30.02
N LEU A 178 -2.85 17.58 29.21
CA LEU A 178 -2.46 17.52 27.78
C LEU A 178 -3.11 18.62 26.95
N ASP A 179 -2.32 19.58 26.48
CA ASP A 179 -2.74 20.58 25.49
C ASP A 179 -2.72 19.98 24.07
N LEU A 180 -3.75 19.19 23.74
CA LEU A 180 -3.91 18.55 22.43
C LEU A 180 -4.03 19.55 21.26
N THR A 181 -4.14 20.85 21.52
CA THR A 181 -4.10 21.89 20.47
C THR A 181 -2.70 22.21 19.98
N ARG A 182 -1.67 21.53 20.51
CA ARG A 182 -0.29 21.57 20.02
C ARG A 182 -0.02 20.48 19.01
N ASP A 183 1.10 20.68 18.32
CA ASP A 183 1.65 19.76 17.34
C ASP A 183 2.71 18.84 17.97
N ASN A 184 3.31 19.28 19.10
CA ASN A 184 4.36 18.56 19.83
C ASN A 184 4.18 18.72 21.36
N LEU A 185 4.22 17.62 22.11
CA LEU A 185 4.21 17.57 23.59
C LEU A 185 5.22 16.52 24.08
N PHE A 186 5.84 16.73 25.25
CA PHE A 186 6.71 15.72 25.86
C PHE A 186 6.33 15.48 27.32
N LEU A 187 5.85 14.28 27.62
CA LEU A 187 5.50 13.82 28.95
C LEU A 187 6.65 12.99 29.53
N THR A 188 7.04 13.29 30.77
CA THR A 188 7.88 12.43 31.61
C THR A 188 7.08 11.96 32.81
N PHE A 189 7.09 10.66 33.07
CA PHE A 189 6.52 10.03 34.26
C PHE A 189 7.64 9.42 35.10
N ASP A 190 7.85 9.95 36.30
CA ASP A 190 8.73 9.36 37.32
C ASP A 190 7.93 8.34 38.13
N VAL A 191 8.29 7.05 37.98
CA VAL A 191 7.61 5.90 38.57
C VAL A 191 7.94 5.74 40.06
N GLU A 192 9.10 6.24 40.53
CA GLU A 192 9.43 6.24 41.97
C GLU A 192 8.80 7.42 42.71
N ALA A 193 8.82 8.61 42.13
CA ALA A 193 8.22 9.82 42.72
C ALA A 193 6.70 9.88 42.54
N GLN A 194 6.13 9.12 41.60
CA GLN A 194 4.71 9.10 41.25
C GLN A 194 4.22 10.47 40.76
N THR A 195 5.00 11.09 39.86
CA THR A 195 4.77 12.44 39.34
C THR A 195 4.97 12.54 37.84
N PHE A 196 4.14 13.38 37.20
CA PHE A 196 4.24 13.73 35.80
C PHE A 196 4.85 15.13 35.60
N SER A 197 5.60 15.31 34.52
CA SER A 197 6.05 16.60 34.00
C SER A 197 5.73 16.68 32.51
N LEU A 198 5.03 17.73 32.08
CA LEU A 198 4.66 17.97 30.68
C LEU A 198 5.37 19.22 30.14
N GLU A 199 6.22 19.03 29.15
CA GLU A 199 6.88 20.12 28.41
C GLU A 199 6.14 20.40 27.09
N VAL A 200 5.72 21.65 26.91
CA VAL A 200 4.83 22.10 25.81
C VAL A 200 5.47 23.18 24.93
N ARG A 201 6.80 23.31 24.97
CA ARG A 201 7.58 24.24 24.16
C ARG A 201 8.76 23.48 23.58
N VAL A 202 8.95 23.55 22.26
CA VAL A 202 10.02 22.86 21.51
C VAL A 202 11.39 23.00 22.19
N VAL A 203 11.76 24.20 22.64
CA VAL A 203 13.06 24.47 23.30
C VAL A 203 13.26 23.71 24.62
N ASP A 204 12.20 23.40 25.37
CA ASP A 204 12.29 22.54 26.55
C ASP A 204 12.27 21.06 26.15
N ILE A 205 11.42 20.66 25.19
CA ILE A 205 11.36 19.29 24.66
C ILE A 205 12.73 18.84 24.13
N VAL A 206 13.35 19.66 23.25
CA VAL A 206 14.72 19.49 22.74
C VAL A 206 15.76 19.41 23.87
N ARG A 207 15.58 20.17 24.95
CA ARG A 207 16.49 20.13 26.12
C ARG A 207 16.32 18.84 26.92
N GLU A 208 15.09 18.38 27.15
CA GLU A 208 14.81 17.17 27.95
C GLU A 208 15.19 15.90 27.18
N ILE A 209 14.74 15.75 25.93
CA ILE A 209 15.20 14.68 25.02
C ILE A 209 16.73 14.74 24.88
N GLY A 210 17.30 15.95 24.86
CA GLY A 210 18.75 16.21 24.86
C GLY A 210 19.53 15.52 25.99
N LYS A 211 18.92 15.26 27.16
CA LYS A 211 19.55 14.61 28.32
C LYS A 211 19.60 13.08 28.25
N LEU A 212 18.74 12.46 27.43
CA LEU A 212 18.55 11.00 27.37
C LEU A 212 19.80 10.24 26.90
#